data_AF-L7F5B2-F1
#
_entry.id   AF-L7F5B2-F1
#
_cell.length_a   1.000
_cell.length_b   1.000
_cell.length_c   1.000
_cell.angle_alpha   90.00
_cell.angle_beta   90.00
_cell.angle_gamma   90.00
#
_symmetry.space_group_name_H-M   'P 1'
#
loop_
_entity.id
_entity.type
_entity.pdbx_description
1 polymer ?
#
loop_
_entity_poly.entity_id
_entity_poly.type
_entity_poly.pdbx_seq_one_letter_code
_entity_poly.pdbx_strand_id
1 'polypeptide(L)'
;MMSPLIDDSRAFPAAPPLDLDDPRKIISNDWDAFRAVERMTDHWDRPGWPPGHRAYYWMLAFPEEPELIAQARSCQQALADLGMDEVPHDGLHITMNKIGSCADVEPGTVDALAQLADGTLGGGFEIRAEPMAGSTGAIRFSVTPWTPLVELHAALHRAGQRVGVPGGKPSSRFRPHLGILYNNRARTASPVIDAVALLRNRPSVTLPIERVHLVELRREVRTYRWHVLHSLALPGRSPAL
;
A
#
# COMPACT_ATOMS: atom_id res chain seq x y z
N MET A 1 -4.44 19.31 -13.20
CA MET A 1 -3.06 19.53 -12.70
C MET A 1 -2.20 18.40 -13.22
N MET A 2 -0.94 18.65 -13.60
CA MET A 2 -0.01 17.56 -13.92
C MET A 2 0.16 16.67 -12.69
N SER A 3 0.15 15.35 -12.89
CA SER A 3 0.38 14.38 -11.82
C SER A 3 1.69 14.70 -11.09
N PRO A 4 1.71 14.73 -9.75
CA PRO A 4 2.95 14.94 -9.00
C PRO A 4 3.88 13.71 -9.07
N LEU A 5 3.42 12.61 -9.67
CA LEU A 5 4.19 11.37 -9.84
C LEU A 5 5.13 11.47 -11.04
N ILE A 6 6.34 10.95 -10.88
CA ILE A 6 7.36 10.90 -11.93
C ILE A 6 7.76 9.47 -12.22
N ASP A 7 8.36 9.24 -13.39
CA ASP A 7 9.07 8.01 -13.69
C ASP A 7 10.27 7.84 -12.75
N ASP A 8 10.32 6.72 -12.04
CA ASP A 8 11.44 6.41 -11.14
C ASP A 8 11.62 4.89 -11.02
N SER A 9 12.78 4.37 -11.41
CA SER A 9 13.09 2.93 -11.36
C SER A 9 13.12 2.34 -9.95
N ARG A 10 13.12 3.19 -8.90
CA ARG A 10 13.02 2.76 -7.49
C ARG A 10 11.57 2.70 -7.00
N ALA A 11 10.61 3.05 -7.84
CA ALA A 11 9.18 2.84 -7.65
C ALA A 11 8.73 1.64 -8.50
N PHE A 12 7.63 1.00 -8.10
CA PHE A 12 7.02 -0.06 -8.88
C PHE A 12 5.50 0.15 -8.93
N PRO A 13 4.88 0.30 -10.12
CA PRO A 13 5.53 0.45 -11.43
C PRO A 13 6.46 1.67 -11.50
N ALA A 14 7.50 1.61 -12.34
CA ALA A 14 8.44 2.71 -12.49
C ALA A 14 7.74 3.97 -13.03
N ALA A 15 6.98 3.81 -14.12
CA ALA A 15 6.10 4.84 -14.65
C ALA A 15 4.74 4.84 -13.95
N PRO A 16 4.21 6.00 -13.53
CA PRO A 16 2.84 6.10 -13.06
C PRO A 16 1.86 5.95 -14.24
N PRO A 17 0.58 5.62 -13.98
CA PRO A 17 -0.43 5.63 -15.03
C PRO A 17 -0.61 7.03 -15.60
N LEU A 18 -0.94 7.11 -16.90
CA LEU A 18 -1.14 8.38 -17.62
C LEU A 18 -2.29 9.21 -17.06
N ASP A 19 -3.25 8.56 -16.42
CA ASP A 19 -4.40 9.16 -15.75
C ASP A 19 -4.55 8.49 -14.38
N LEU A 20 -4.56 9.29 -13.32
CA LEU A 20 -4.66 8.82 -11.93
C LEU A 20 -6.12 8.57 -11.49
N ASP A 21 -7.09 8.87 -12.34
CA ASP A 21 -8.51 8.72 -12.04
C ASP A 21 -9.22 7.74 -13.00
N ASP A 22 -8.69 7.45 -14.19
CA ASP A 22 -9.23 6.40 -15.08
C ASP A 22 -8.81 4.99 -14.59
N PRO A 23 -9.75 4.17 -14.08
CA PRO A 23 -9.44 2.83 -13.58
C PRO A 23 -8.78 1.94 -14.63
N ARG A 24 -9.18 2.07 -15.90
CA ARG A 24 -8.62 1.23 -16.97
C ARG A 24 -7.15 1.52 -17.20
N LYS A 25 -6.75 2.79 -17.14
CA LYS A 25 -5.35 3.23 -17.30
C LYS A 25 -4.48 2.75 -16.14
N ILE A 26 -5.02 2.82 -14.92
CA ILE A 26 -4.33 2.32 -13.72
C ILE A 26 -4.15 0.80 -13.79
N ILE A 27 -5.23 0.07 -14.05
CA ILE A 27 -5.24 -1.40 -14.12
C ILE A 27 -4.32 -1.91 -15.24
N SER A 28 -4.31 -1.25 -16.41
CA SER A 28 -3.41 -1.63 -17.50
C SER A 28 -1.95 -1.34 -17.13
N ASN A 29 -1.66 -0.16 -16.56
CA ASN A 29 -0.29 0.21 -16.17
C ASN A 29 0.30 -0.77 -15.13
N ASP A 30 -0.46 -1.09 -14.09
CA ASP A 30 -0.04 -2.04 -13.06
C ASP A 30 0.20 -3.44 -13.64
N TRP A 31 -0.66 -3.87 -14.57
CA TRP A 31 -0.56 -5.17 -15.21
C TRP A 31 0.61 -5.26 -16.18
N ASP A 32 0.78 -4.27 -17.04
CA ASP A 32 1.86 -4.23 -18.02
C ASP A 32 3.22 -4.21 -17.31
N ALA A 33 3.35 -3.44 -16.24
CA ALA A 33 4.53 -3.44 -15.40
C ALA A 33 4.80 -4.80 -14.74
N PHE A 34 3.76 -5.49 -14.25
CA PHE A 34 3.92 -6.81 -13.66
C PHE A 34 4.27 -7.89 -14.69
N ARG A 35 3.67 -7.86 -15.89
CA ARG A 35 3.99 -8.77 -16.99
C ARG A 35 5.43 -8.63 -17.48
N ALA A 36 6.02 -7.45 -17.35
CA ALA A 36 7.41 -7.18 -17.69
C ALA A 36 8.41 -7.68 -16.61
N VAL A 37 7.94 -8.17 -15.46
CA VAL A 37 8.83 -8.76 -14.45
C VAL A 37 9.32 -10.11 -14.95
N GLU A 38 10.63 -10.28 -15.06
CA GLU A 38 11.25 -11.56 -15.43
C GLU A 38 11.46 -12.47 -14.20
N ARG A 39 11.84 -11.85 -13.07
CA ARG A 39 12.21 -12.54 -11.84
C ARG A 39 11.53 -11.90 -10.64
N MET A 40 11.01 -12.76 -9.76
CA MET A 40 10.58 -12.33 -8.44
C MET A 40 11.71 -12.46 -7.43
N THR A 41 11.71 -11.57 -6.44
CA THR A 41 12.67 -11.48 -5.34
C THR A 41 11.99 -11.86 -4.04
N ASP A 42 12.74 -12.41 -3.08
CA ASP A 42 12.22 -12.62 -1.74
C ASP A 42 11.85 -11.28 -1.09
N HIS A 43 10.59 -11.14 -0.65
CA HIS A 43 10.05 -9.96 0.01
C HIS A 43 10.71 -9.70 1.38
N TRP A 44 11.12 -10.77 2.05
CA TRP A 44 11.65 -10.71 3.41
C TRP A 44 13.11 -10.27 3.43
N ASP A 45 13.87 -10.54 2.35
CA ASP A 45 15.23 -10.06 2.08
C ASP A 45 15.23 -8.57 1.69
N ARG A 46 14.67 -7.74 2.57
CA ARG A 46 14.55 -6.29 2.40
C ARG A 46 15.70 -5.58 3.11
N PRO A 47 16.59 -4.88 2.39
CA PRO A 47 17.61 -4.04 3.02
C PRO A 47 17.00 -3.03 4.00
N GLY A 48 17.65 -2.86 5.16
CA GLY A 48 17.20 -1.93 6.21
C GLY A 48 16.09 -2.46 7.12
N TRP A 49 15.82 -3.78 7.12
CA TRP A 49 14.89 -4.44 8.05
C TRP A 49 15.55 -5.66 8.72
N PRO A 50 16.54 -5.44 9.62
CA PRO A 50 17.12 -6.54 10.40
C PRO A 50 16.10 -7.20 11.34
N PRO A 51 16.36 -8.42 11.85
CA PRO A 51 15.53 -9.05 12.87
C PRO A 51 15.26 -8.12 14.05
N GLY A 52 14.00 -8.04 14.49
CA GLY A 52 13.57 -7.17 15.59
C GLY A 52 13.37 -5.68 15.22
N HIS A 53 13.63 -5.28 13.97
CA HIS A 53 13.40 -3.90 13.54
C HIS A 53 11.93 -3.48 13.67
N ARG A 54 11.74 -2.25 14.14
CA ARG A 54 10.44 -1.59 14.29
C ARG A 54 10.52 -0.20 13.68
N ALA A 55 9.45 0.22 13.04
CA ALA A 55 9.39 1.51 12.39
C ALA A 55 7.96 2.05 12.37
N TYR A 56 7.84 3.37 12.42
CA TYR A 56 6.56 4.05 12.35
C TYR A 56 6.12 4.25 10.90
N TYR A 57 4.84 4.03 10.63
CA TYR A 57 4.23 4.17 9.31
C TYR A 57 2.83 4.77 9.39
N TRP A 58 2.47 5.55 8.37
CA TRP A 58 1.08 5.79 8.05
C TRP A 58 0.53 4.65 7.18
N MET A 59 -0.66 4.16 7.50
CA MET A 59 -1.33 3.07 6.78
C MET A 59 -2.84 3.27 6.69
N LEU A 60 -3.44 2.78 5.62
CA LEU A 60 -4.87 2.48 5.53
C LEU A 60 -5.02 0.98 5.80
N ALA A 61 -5.81 0.58 6.79
CA ALA A 61 -5.99 -0.82 7.19
C ALA A 61 -7.45 -1.25 7.02
N PHE A 62 -7.67 -2.52 6.66
CA PHE A 62 -8.98 -3.05 6.30
C PHE A 62 -9.37 -4.32 7.09
N PRO A 63 -9.26 -4.35 8.43
CA PRO A 63 -9.52 -5.56 9.21
C PRO A 63 -11.00 -5.95 9.27
N GLU A 64 -11.91 -5.02 8.95
CA GLU A 64 -13.37 -5.16 9.11
C GLU A 64 -14.10 -5.13 7.76
N GLU A 65 -13.40 -5.32 6.63
CA GLU A 65 -13.97 -5.28 5.28
C GLU A 65 -14.28 -6.69 4.75
N PRO A 66 -15.49 -7.25 4.98
CA PRO A 66 -15.77 -8.66 4.71
C PRO A 66 -15.64 -9.04 3.23
N GLU A 67 -16.05 -8.16 2.32
CA GLU A 67 -15.94 -8.42 0.88
C GLU A 67 -14.48 -8.50 0.42
N LEU A 68 -13.63 -7.59 0.91
CA LEU A 68 -12.21 -7.60 0.62
C LEU A 68 -11.53 -8.85 1.22
N ILE A 69 -11.87 -9.20 2.45
CA ILE A 69 -11.35 -10.39 3.13
C ILE A 69 -11.73 -11.66 2.37
N ALA A 70 -12.99 -11.78 1.94
CA ALA A 70 -13.47 -12.90 1.16
C ALA A 70 -12.77 -12.99 -0.20
N GLN A 71 -12.61 -11.85 -0.89
CA GLN A 71 -11.91 -11.79 -2.18
C GLN A 71 -10.43 -12.16 -2.03
N ALA A 72 -9.73 -11.60 -1.04
CA ALA A 72 -8.32 -11.90 -0.77
C ALA A 72 -8.12 -13.39 -0.47
N ARG A 73 -8.94 -13.96 0.43
CA ARG A 73 -8.91 -15.40 0.77
C ARG A 73 -9.13 -16.27 -0.46
N SER A 74 -10.13 -15.94 -1.28
CA SER A 74 -10.44 -16.72 -2.47
C SER A 74 -9.32 -16.66 -3.52
N CYS A 75 -8.65 -15.51 -3.67
CA CYS A 75 -7.47 -15.37 -4.51
C CYS A 75 -6.27 -16.16 -3.95
N GLN A 76 -6.02 -16.07 -2.65
CA GLN A 76 -4.94 -16.80 -1.97
C GLN A 76 -5.10 -18.32 -2.14
N GLN A 77 -6.32 -18.84 -1.94
CA GLN A 77 -6.64 -20.25 -2.16
C GLN A 77 -6.41 -20.69 -3.60
N ALA A 78 -6.83 -19.89 -4.57
CA ALA A 78 -6.62 -20.18 -5.99
C ALA A 78 -5.14 -20.13 -6.41
N LEU A 79 -4.29 -19.50 -5.60
CA LEU A 79 -2.85 -19.33 -5.84
C LEU A 79 -1.99 -20.14 -4.86
N ALA A 80 -2.58 -21.04 -4.08
CA ALA A 80 -1.91 -21.76 -3.00
C ALA A 80 -0.69 -22.57 -3.48
N ASP A 81 -0.77 -23.14 -4.69
CA ASP A 81 0.30 -23.93 -5.31
C ASP A 81 1.59 -23.12 -5.55
N LEU A 82 1.50 -21.79 -5.55
CA LEU A 82 2.68 -20.94 -5.64
C LEU A 82 3.52 -20.99 -4.35
N GLY A 83 2.97 -21.41 -3.21
CA GLY A 83 3.68 -21.48 -1.93
C GLY A 83 4.30 -20.14 -1.51
N MET A 84 3.53 -19.06 -1.69
CA MET A 84 3.84 -17.71 -1.21
C MET A 84 3.27 -17.51 0.20
N ASP A 85 3.76 -16.50 0.93
CA ASP A 85 3.21 -16.21 2.26
C ASP A 85 1.97 -15.33 2.15
N GLU A 86 0.86 -15.77 2.75
CA GLU A 86 -0.41 -15.06 2.72
C GLU A 86 -0.37 -13.80 3.60
N VAL A 87 -0.94 -12.71 3.10
CA VAL A 87 -1.32 -11.57 3.95
C VAL A 87 -2.59 -11.98 4.71
N PRO A 88 -2.54 -12.10 6.04
CA PRO A 88 -3.72 -12.46 6.82
C PRO A 88 -4.77 -11.34 6.75
N HIS A 89 -6.02 -11.65 7.09
CA HIS A 89 -7.14 -10.69 7.03
C HIS A 89 -6.88 -9.42 7.84
N ASP A 90 -6.30 -9.55 9.04
CA ASP A 90 -5.88 -8.44 9.91
C ASP A 90 -4.65 -7.69 9.39
N GLY A 91 -4.01 -8.22 8.34
CA GLY A 91 -2.84 -7.71 7.67
C GLY A 91 -3.14 -6.94 6.37
N LEU A 92 -4.39 -6.90 5.90
CA LEU A 92 -4.75 -6.21 4.66
C LEU A 92 -4.65 -4.69 4.84
N HIS A 93 -3.74 -4.06 4.09
CA HIS A 93 -3.46 -2.63 4.22
C HIS A 93 -2.88 -2.02 2.93
N ILE A 94 -2.96 -0.70 2.82
CA ILE A 94 -2.16 0.12 1.91
C ILE A 94 -1.16 0.89 2.77
N THR A 95 0.14 0.67 2.52
CA THR A 95 1.18 1.49 3.14
C THR A 95 1.15 2.89 2.52
N MET A 96 0.98 3.92 3.35
CA MET A 96 1.01 5.31 2.89
C MET A 96 2.45 5.84 2.94
N ASN A 97 2.97 6.14 4.12
CA ASN A 97 4.30 6.75 4.25
C ASN A 97 5.10 6.15 5.41
N LYS A 98 6.41 5.95 5.21
CA LYS A 98 7.34 5.62 6.30
C LYS A 98 7.65 6.90 7.08
N ILE A 99 7.67 6.83 8.41
CA ILE A 99 8.05 7.96 9.27
C ILE A 99 9.49 7.83 9.76
N GLY A 100 9.92 6.65 10.18
CA GLY A 100 11.28 6.43 10.67
C GLY A 100 11.40 5.12 11.44
N SER A 101 12.63 4.75 11.79
CA SER A 101 12.88 3.69 12.78
C SER A 101 12.37 4.14 14.14
N CYS A 102 11.86 3.21 14.97
CA CYS A 102 11.53 3.53 16.36
C CYS A 102 12.77 3.92 17.19
N ALA A 103 13.97 3.56 16.72
CA ALA A 103 15.23 3.98 17.33
C ALA A 103 15.65 5.43 16.97
N ASP A 104 15.07 6.00 15.90
CA ASP A 104 15.46 7.32 15.37
C ASP A 104 14.37 8.38 15.60
N VAL A 105 13.20 8.00 16.11
CA VAL A 105 12.04 8.87 16.27
C VAL A 105 11.52 8.75 17.69
N GLU A 106 11.65 9.84 18.43
CA GLU A 106 11.16 9.93 19.81
C GLU A 106 9.63 9.81 19.88
N PRO A 107 9.06 9.17 20.92
CA PRO A 107 7.61 9.03 21.07
C PRO A 107 6.85 10.37 21.01
N GLY A 108 7.37 11.43 21.63
CA GLY A 108 6.74 12.76 21.57
C GLY A 108 6.69 13.37 20.15
N THR A 109 7.62 12.99 19.28
CA THR A 109 7.61 13.37 17.85
C THR A 109 6.47 12.67 17.10
N VAL A 110 6.14 11.43 17.47
CA VAL A 110 5.03 10.66 16.90
C VAL A 110 3.69 11.34 17.24
N ASP A 111 3.51 11.76 18.49
CA ASP A 111 2.30 12.46 18.94
C ASP A 111 2.14 13.82 18.26
N ALA A 112 3.23 14.61 18.20
CA ALA A 112 3.24 15.90 17.50
C ALA A 112 2.93 15.75 15.99
N LEU A 113 3.44 14.68 15.37
CA LEU A 113 3.13 14.34 13.98
C LEU A 113 1.65 14.02 13.78
N ALA A 114 1.06 13.21 14.65
CA ALA A 114 -0.36 12.87 14.58
C ALA A 114 -1.24 14.13 14.71
N GLN A 115 -0.96 14.98 15.71
CA GLN A 115 -1.70 16.23 15.91
C GLN A 115 -1.58 17.18 14.71
N LEU A 116 -0.36 17.33 14.15
CA LEU A 116 -0.16 18.20 12.99
C LEU A 116 -0.86 17.66 11.75
N ALA A 117 -0.81 16.34 11.53
CA ALA A 117 -1.45 15.70 10.40
C ALA A 117 -2.97 15.91 10.46
N ASP A 118 -3.60 15.63 11.61
CA ASP A 118 -5.05 15.74 11.83
C ASP A 118 -5.63 17.09 11.40
N GLY A 119 -4.95 18.19 11.73
CA GLY A 119 -5.36 19.55 11.32
C GLY A 119 -5.17 19.89 9.84
N THR A 120 -4.66 18.96 9.02
CA THR A 120 -4.32 19.20 7.60
C THR A 120 -4.89 18.17 6.63
N LEU A 121 -5.53 17.11 7.12
CA LEU A 121 -6.09 16.07 6.27
C LEU A 121 -7.34 16.56 5.54
N GLY A 122 -7.54 16.03 4.33
CA GLY A 122 -8.77 16.19 3.58
C GLY A 122 -9.90 15.30 4.11
N GLY A 123 -11.03 15.32 3.41
CA GLY A 123 -12.16 14.46 3.73
C GLY A 123 -11.98 13.01 3.28
N GLY A 124 -12.87 12.14 3.77
CA GLY A 124 -12.97 10.75 3.35
C GLY A 124 -13.33 10.61 1.88
N PHE A 125 -12.96 9.47 1.31
CA PHE A 125 -13.14 9.16 -0.11
C PHE A 125 -13.32 7.65 -0.30
N GLU A 126 -13.67 7.25 -1.52
CA GLU A 126 -13.83 5.85 -1.87
C GLU A 126 -12.68 5.39 -2.77
N ILE A 127 -12.23 4.17 -2.59
CA ILE A 127 -11.38 3.46 -3.54
C ILE A 127 -11.99 2.11 -3.89
N ARG A 128 -11.43 1.45 -4.90
CA ARG A 128 -11.75 0.08 -5.26
C ARG A 128 -10.49 -0.77 -5.24
N ALA A 129 -10.59 -1.97 -4.68
CA ALA A 129 -9.64 -3.04 -4.95
C ALA A 129 -10.00 -3.66 -6.31
N GLU A 130 -9.13 -3.45 -7.27
CA GLU A 130 -9.30 -3.84 -8.67
C GLU A 130 -8.58 -5.17 -8.97
N PRO A 131 -8.74 -5.74 -10.19
CA PRO A 131 -8.07 -6.98 -10.55
C PRO A 131 -6.59 -7.04 -10.19
N MET A 132 -6.15 -8.23 -9.79
CA MET A 132 -4.79 -8.44 -9.29
C MET A 132 -3.71 -8.13 -10.32
N ALA A 133 -2.63 -7.54 -9.83
CA ALA A 133 -1.34 -7.44 -10.47
C ALA A 133 -0.28 -7.90 -9.47
N GLY A 134 0.95 -7.44 -9.63
CA GLY A 134 2.03 -7.80 -8.73
C GLY A 134 3.14 -6.76 -8.71
N SER A 135 4.22 -7.15 -8.06
CA SER A 135 5.52 -6.49 -8.11
C SER A 135 6.60 -7.57 -8.14
N THR A 136 7.86 -7.17 -8.09
CA THR A 136 8.96 -8.14 -7.98
C THR A 136 8.88 -8.97 -6.69
N GLY A 137 8.21 -8.50 -5.64
CA GLY A 137 8.16 -9.19 -4.33
C GLY A 137 6.78 -9.61 -3.84
N ALA A 138 5.70 -9.36 -4.58
CA ALA A 138 4.34 -9.60 -4.08
C ALA A 138 3.30 -9.74 -5.19
N ILE A 139 2.17 -10.37 -4.86
CA ILE A 139 0.89 -10.27 -5.58
C ILE A 139 -0.01 -9.31 -4.81
N ARG A 140 -0.70 -8.43 -5.53
CA ARG A 140 -1.46 -7.31 -4.95
C ARG A 140 -2.70 -7.01 -5.78
N PHE A 141 -3.74 -6.49 -5.16
CA PHE A 141 -4.77 -5.77 -5.91
C PHE A 141 -4.19 -4.46 -6.44
N SER A 142 -4.55 -4.11 -7.68
CA SER A 142 -4.52 -2.71 -8.10
C SER A 142 -5.56 -1.93 -7.29
N VAL A 143 -5.36 -0.62 -7.16
CA VAL A 143 -6.31 0.24 -6.45
C VAL A 143 -6.65 1.46 -7.29
N THR A 144 -7.90 1.92 -7.25
CA THR A 144 -8.38 3.07 -8.03
C THR A 144 -9.36 3.91 -7.19
N PRO A 145 -9.49 5.22 -7.42
CA PRO A 145 -8.55 6.09 -8.14
C PRO A 145 -7.28 6.38 -7.31
N TRP A 146 -6.20 6.84 -7.95
CA TRP A 146 -4.94 7.19 -7.30
C TRP A 146 -4.90 8.63 -6.78
N THR A 147 -5.60 9.58 -7.41
CA THR A 147 -5.56 11.00 -7.03
C THR A 147 -5.76 11.23 -5.51
N PRO A 148 -6.86 10.76 -4.87
CA PRO A 148 -7.06 11.02 -3.44
C PRO A 148 -6.02 10.33 -2.55
N LEU A 149 -5.50 9.16 -2.96
CA LEU A 149 -4.43 8.47 -2.24
C LEU A 149 -3.10 9.23 -2.31
N VAL A 150 -2.78 9.81 -3.47
CA VAL A 150 -1.58 10.63 -3.70
C VAL A 150 -1.68 11.95 -2.92
N GLU A 151 -2.86 12.58 -2.89
CA GLU A 151 -3.12 13.78 -2.09
C GLU A 151 -2.97 13.51 -0.59
N LEU A 152 -3.56 12.42 -0.09
CA LEU A 152 -3.41 11.97 1.29
C LEU A 152 -1.93 11.71 1.64
N HIS A 153 -1.21 10.97 0.79
CA HIS A 153 0.23 10.76 0.96
C HIS A 153 0.98 12.09 1.04
N ALA A 154 0.68 13.04 0.17
CA ALA A 154 1.35 14.34 0.15
C ALA A 154 1.04 15.20 1.39
N ALA A 155 -0.17 15.14 1.95
CA ALA A 155 -0.49 15.78 3.21
C ALA A 155 0.33 15.18 4.37
N LEU A 156 0.33 13.85 4.49
CA LEU A 156 1.08 13.11 5.53
C LEU A 156 2.60 13.32 5.41
N HIS A 157 3.13 13.32 4.19
CA HIS A 157 4.54 13.57 3.92
C HIS A 157 4.95 14.99 4.32
N ARG A 158 4.15 16.01 3.97
CA ARG A 158 4.39 17.41 4.38
C ARG A 158 4.33 17.60 5.89
N ALA A 159 3.38 16.95 6.58
CA ALA A 159 3.33 16.96 8.04
C ALA A 159 4.62 16.37 8.64
N GLY A 160 5.09 15.24 8.10
CA GLY A 160 6.37 14.65 8.46
C GLY A 160 7.56 15.61 8.29
N GLN A 161 7.66 16.26 7.13
CA GLN A 161 8.73 17.24 6.86
C GLN A 161 8.72 18.41 7.86
N ARG A 162 7.53 18.90 8.24
CA ARG A 162 7.39 20.00 9.21
C ARG A 162 7.83 19.62 10.61
N VAL A 163 7.61 18.37 11.01
CA VAL A 163 8.04 17.82 12.31
C VAL A 163 9.50 17.35 12.29
N GLY A 164 10.09 17.18 11.10
CA GLY A 164 11.49 16.80 10.94
C GLY A 164 11.75 15.30 11.09
N VAL A 165 10.76 14.44 10.83
CA VAL A 165 10.97 12.98 10.87
C VAL A 165 11.85 12.53 9.70
N PRO A 166 12.68 11.50 9.88
CA PRO A 166 13.70 11.10 8.90
C PRO A 166 13.13 10.44 7.62
N GLY A 167 11.90 9.97 7.68
CA GLY A 167 11.41 8.94 6.77
C GLY A 167 10.43 9.39 5.70
N GLY A 168 10.38 8.54 4.68
CA GLY A 168 9.38 8.56 3.62
C GLY A 168 9.99 8.79 2.25
N LYS A 169 9.52 8.07 1.24
CA LYS A 169 9.81 8.46 -0.15
C LYS A 169 9.01 9.75 -0.44
N PRO A 170 9.52 10.66 -1.28
CA PRO A 170 8.71 11.79 -1.72
C PRO A 170 7.46 11.29 -2.44
N SER A 171 6.38 12.08 -2.39
CA SER A 171 5.10 11.72 -3.03
C SER A 171 5.24 11.40 -4.52
N SER A 172 6.23 11.97 -5.22
CA SER A 172 6.49 11.68 -6.63
C SER A 172 6.81 10.21 -6.93
N ARG A 173 7.24 9.44 -5.92
CA ARG A 173 7.53 8.00 -6.00
C ARG A 173 6.45 7.12 -5.36
N PHE A 174 5.35 7.71 -4.89
CA PHE A 174 4.27 6.95 -4.28
C PHE A 174 3.53 6.13 -5.34
N ARG A 175 3.26 4.85 -5.01
CA ARG A 175 2.52 3.88 -5.83
C ARG A 175 1.61 3.09 -4.90
N PRO A 176 0.33 3.48 -4.75
CA PRO A 176 -0.55 2.81 -3.81
C PRO A 176 -0.88 1.40 -4.30
N HIS A 177 -0.92 0.45 -3.37
CA HIS A 177 -1.29 -0.93 -3.66
C HIS A 177 -1.68 -1.68 -2.39
N LEU A 178 -2.47 -2.74 -2.56
CA LEU A 178 -2.98 -3.58 -1.47
C LEU A 178 -2.46 -5.01 -1.67
N GLY A 179 -1.46 -5.40 -0.88
CA GLY A 179 -0.82 -6.71 -0.98
C GLY A 179 -1.69 -7.85 -0.45
N ILE A 180 -1.63 -9.01 -1.10
CA ILE A 180 -2.33 -10.23 -0.64
C ILE A 180 -1.43 -11.46 -0.49
N LEU A 181 -0.30 -11.52 -1.21
CA LEU A 181 0.69 -12.59 -1.09
C LEU A 181 2.09 -11.99 -1.20
N TYR A 182 3.01 -12.43 -0.34
CA TYR A 182 4.42 -12.08 -0.40
C TYR A 182 5.23 -13.22 -0.99
N ASN A 183 6.02 -12.91 -2.01
CA ASN A 183 6.95 -13.87 -2.57
C ASN A 183 8.12 -14.07 -1.60
N ASN A 184 8.47 -15.32 -1.30
CA ASN A 184 9.36 -15.69 -0.20
C ASN A 184 10.62 -16.44 -0.64
N ARG A 185 10.95 -16.34 -1.94
CA ARG A 185 12.15 -16.91 -2.57
C ARG A 185 12.35 -16.32 -3.96
N ALA A 186 13.59 -16.26 -4.44
CA ALA A 186 13.83 -15.95 -5.84
C ALA A 186 13.20 -17.00 -6.77
N ARG A 187 12.48 -16.56 -7.81
CA ARG A 187 11.87 -17.45 -8.81
C ARG A 187 11.64 -16.74 -10.15
N THR A 188 11.44 -17.50 -11.22
CA THR A 188 10.92 -16.96 -12.48
C THR A 188 9.50 -16.44 -12.28
N ALA A 189 9.18 -15.29 -12.87
CA ALA A 189 7.90 -14.64 -12.67
C ALA A 189 6.78 -15.20 -13.57
N SER A 190 7.11 -15.73 -14.75
CA SER A 190 6.11 -16.20 -15.73
C SER A 190 5.06 -17.15 -15.12
N PRO A 191 5.41 -18.22 -14.37
CA PRO A 191 4.38 -19.09 -13.77
C PRO A 191 3.44 -18.36 -12.80
N VAL A 192 3.94 -17.34 -12.11
CA VAL A 192 3.15 -16.51 -11.20
C VAL A 192 2.23 -15.58 -11.98
N ILE A 193 2.75 -14.93 -13.03
CA ILE A 193 2.00 -14.04 -13.92
C ILE A 193 0.86 -14.82 -14.60
N ASP A 194 1.12 -16.03 -15.09
CA ASP A 194 0.13 -16.89 -15.73
C ASP A 194 -1.01 -17.26 -14.76
N ALA A 195 -0.66 -17.66 -13.53
CA ALA A 195 -1.65 -17.96 -12.49
C ALA A 195 -2.49 -16.73 -12.11
N VAL A 196 -1.87 -15.56 -11.97
CA VAL A 196 -2.59 -14.31 -11.70
C VAL A 196 -3.50 -13.92 -12.86
N ALA A 197 -3.07 -14.12 -14.12
CA ALA A 197 -3.84 -13.76 -15.31
C ALA A 197 -5.21 -14.44 -15.35
N LEU A 198 -5.30 -15.70 -14.91
CA LEU A 198 -6.55 -16.48 -14.84
C LEU A 198 -7.59 -15.91 -13.87
N LEU A 199 -7.17 -15.08 -12.92
CA LEU A 199 -8.01 -14.56 -11.83
C LEU A 199 -8.38 -13.07 -12.03
N ARG A 200 -7.95 -12.45 -13.14
CA ARG A 200 -8.17 -11.02 -13.39
C ARG A 200 -9.58 -10.63 -13.83
N ASN A 201 -10.47 -11.60 -14.05
CA ASN A 201 -11.88 -11.36 -14.36
C ASN A 201 -12.77 -11.18 -13.12
N ARG A 202 -12.18 -11.25 -11.92
CA ARG A 202 -12.89 -11.07 -10.65
C ARG A 202 -13.43 -9.64 -10.51
N PRO A 203 -14.60 -9.47 -9.86
CA PRO A 203 -15.18 -8.15 -9.64
C PRO A 203 -14.30 -7.32 -8.68
N SER A 204 -14.35 -6.00 -8.87
CA SER A 204 -13.75 -5.06 -7.93
C SER A 204 -14.51 -5.03 -6.61
N VAL A 205 -13.83 -4.71 -5.51
CA VAL A 205 -14.44 -4.47 -4.20
C VAL A 205 -14.33 -2.98 -3.87
N THR A 206 -15.44 -2.35 -3.50
CA THR A 206 -15.47 -0.94 -3.06
C THR A 206 -15.04 -0.83 -1.60
N LEU A 207 -14.23 0.18 -1.28
CA LEU A 207 -13.65 0.38 0.06
C LEU A 207 -13.79 1.87 0.45
N PRO A 208 -14.55 2.19 1.51
CA PRO A 208 -14.58 3.54 2.06
C PRO A 208 -13.27 3.84 2.82
N ILE A 209 -12.70 5.01 2.59
CA ILE A 209 -11.50 5.52 3.27
C ILE A 209 -11.91 6.66 4.19
N GLU A 210 -12.15 6.31 5.46
CA GLU A 210 -12.63 7.24 6.49
C GLU A 210 -11.59 7.50 7.58
N ARG A 211 -10.47 6.78 7.56
CA ARG A 211 -9.42 6.89 8.57
C ARG A 211 -8.05 6.54 8.02
N VAL A 212 -7.03 7.13 8.62
CA VAL A 212 -5.63 6.77 8.41
C VAL A 212 -4.96 6.54 9.77
N HIS A 213 -4.11 5.51 9.84
CA HIS A 213 -3.51 5.07 11.09
C HIS A 213 -2.01 5.37 11.11
N LEU A 214 -1.53 5.95 12.20
CA LEU A 214 -0.12 5.95 12.54
C LEU A 214 0.15 4.72 13.37
N VAL A 215 1.02 3.86 12.87
CA VAL A 215 1.27 2.54 13.47
C VAL A 215 2.74 2.34 13.77
N GLU A 216 3.03 1.58 14.82
CA GLU A 216 4.30 0.92 15.00
C GLU A 216 4.28 -0.42 14.26
N LEU A 217 5.01 -0.52 13.15
CA LEU A 217 5.12 -1.74 12.34
C LEU A 217 6.31 -2.59 12.78
N ARG A 218 6.07 -3.89 12.88
CA ARG A 218 7.09 -4.92 13.13
C ARG A 218 6.90 -6.10 12.18
N ARG A 219 7.95 -6.91 12.04
CA ARG A 219 7.89 -8.21 11.37
C ARG A 219 7.86 -9.32 12.41
N GLU A 220 6.89 -10.21 12.29
CA GLU A 220 6.82 -11.45 13.05
C GLU A 220 6.96 -12.61 12.06
N VAL A 221 8.16 -13.20 12.03
CA VAL A 221 8.54 -14.22 11.03
C VAL A 221 8.38 -13.67 9.61
N ARG A 222 7.33 -14.08 8.90
CA ARG A 222 7.02 -13.73 7.51
C ARG A 222 5.64 -13.08 7.43
N THR A 223 5.37 -12.20 8.38
CA THR A 223 4.13 -11.44 8.44
C THR A 223 4.39 -10.07 9.05
N TYR A 224 3.75 -9.05 8.52
CA TYR A 224 3.73 -7.73 9.16
C TYR A 224 2.66 -7.69 10.23
N ARG A 225 3.03 -7.13 11.39
CA ARG A 225 2.13 -6.86 12.50
C ARG A 225 2.35 -5.44 12.95
N TRP A 226 1.33 -4.82 13.51
CA TRP A 226 1.47 -3.46 14.00
C TRP A 226 0.63 -3.21 15.24
N HIS A 227 0.96 -2.12 15.91
CA HIS A 227 0.12 -1.51 16.93
C HIS A 227 -0.31 -0.14 16.44
N VAL A 228 -1.61 0.16 16.52
CA VAL A 228 -2.13 1.48 16.17
C VAL A 228 -1.83 2.43 17.31
N LEU A 229 -1.08 3.49 17.02
CA LEU A 229 -0.75 4.55 17.98
C LEU A 229 -1.75 5.68 17.91
N HIS A 230 -2.09 6.09 16.68
CA HIS A 230 -3.09 7.13 16.41
C HIS A 230 -3.99 6.70 15.25
N SER A 231 -5.26 7.07 15.33
CA SER A 231 -6.23 6.92 14.25
C SER A 231 -6.81 8.29 13.96
N LEU A 232 -6.56 8.82 12.77
CA LEU A 232 -7.05 10.13 12.35
C LEU A 232 -8.26 9.95 11.45
N ALA A 233 -9.33 10.69 11.74
CA ALA A 233 -10.53 10.68 10.93
C ALA A 233 -10.30 11.45 9.62
N LEU A 234 -10.83 10.93 8.53
CA LEU A 234 -10.98 11.63 7.27
C LEU A 234 -12.46 12.00 7.17
N PRO A 235 -12.87 13.20 7.63
CA PRO A 235 -14.28 13.55 7.77
C PRO A 235 -15.00 13.38 6.44
N GLY A 236 -16.20 12.79 6.44
CA GLY A 236 -16.95 12.57 5.20
C GLY A 236 -17.02 13.85 4.37
N ARG A 237 -16.80 13.74 3.06
CA ARG A 237 -17.03 14.87 2.15
C ARG A 237 -18.47 15.33 2.36
N SER A 238 -18.68 16.54 2.90
CA SER A 238 -19.98 17.18 2.82
C SER A 238 -20.39 17.18 1.35
N PRO A 239 -21.61 16.74 0.99
CA PRO A 239 -22.07 16.85 -0.38
C PRO A 239 -21.94 18.33 -0.78
N ALA A 240 -21.29 18.58 -1.92
CA ALA A 240 -21.28 19.91 -2.49
C ALA A 240 -22.75 20.32 -2.71
N LEU A 241 -23.17 21.39 -2.03
CA LEU A 241 -24.48 22.02 -2.24
C LEU A 241 -24.54 22.66 -3.62
#